data_AF-A0A379QCS8-F1
#
_entry.id   AF-A0A379QCS8-F1
#
_cell.length_a   1.000
_cell.length_b   1.000
_cell.length_c   1.000
_cell.angle_alpha   90.00
_cell.angle_beta   90.00
_cell.angle_gamma   90.00
#
_symmetry.space_group_name_H-M   'P 1'
#
loop_
_entity.id
_entity.type
_entity.pdbx_description
1 polymer ?
#
loop_
_entity_poly.entity_id
_entity_poly.type
_entity_poly.pdbx_seq_one_letter_code
_entity_poly.pdbx_strand_id
1 'polypeptide(L)'
;MPKDLPSGGTGCYLVGNKNLDPEISINKEIGLEFTVDDYHASVTYFRNDYQNKIVAGDKIIGKSASGAYVLQWQNGGKALIEGIEASMAVPLVSDRLSWNTNATYMLTSEQKDTGNPLSIIPKYTVNTFLDWDYHQCALC
;
A
#
# COMPACT_ATOMS: atom_id res chain seq x y z
N MET A 1 14.27 -1.45 -10.81
CA MET A 1 15.28 -2.49 -11.13
C MET A 1 15.79 -3.03 -9.80
N PRO A 2 16.07 -4.33 -9.65
CA PRO A 2 16.73 -4.86 -8.47
C PRO A 2 17.99 -4.05 -8.16
N LYS A 3 18.21 -3.71 -6.88
CA LYS A 3 19.28 -2.82 -6.43
C LYS A 3 20.68 -3.33 -6.81
N ASP A 4 20.80 -4.64 -7.04
CA ASP A 4 22.09 -5.34 -7.14
C ASP A 4 22.46 -5.80 -8.57
N LEU A 5 21.71 -5.37 -9.61
CA LEU A 5 22.02 -5.74 -11.00
C LEU A 5 22.85 -4.65 -11.72
N PRO A 6 24.05 -4.97 -12.25
CA PRO A 6 24.86 -4.00 -12.98
C PRO A 6 24.17 -3.56 -14.28
N SER A 7 24.17 -2.25 -14.56
CA SER A 7 23.61 -1.64 -15.77
C SER A 7 24.46 -1.95 -17.00
N GLY A 8 24.34 -3.16 -17.54
CA GLY A 8 25.09 -3.66 -18.72
C GLY A 8 24.72 -3.02 -20.06
N GLY A 9 24.30 -1.75 -20.09
CA GLY A 9 24.13 -0.90 -21.29
C GLY A 9 23.04 -1.30 -22.30
N THR A 10 22.53 -2.53 -22.25
CA THR A 10 21.75 -3.15 -23.35
C THR A 10 20.30 -3.50 -22.95
N GLY A 11 19.88 -3.10 -21.74
CA GLY A 11 18.54 -3.37 -21.20
C GLY A 11 18.36 -4.77 -20.59
N CYS A 12 17.17 -5.02 -20.04
CA CYS A 12 16.78 -6.30 -19.44
C CYS A 12 15.43 -6.76 -20.00
N TYR A 13 15.30 -8.06 -20.27
CA TYR A 13 14.03 -8.73 -20.54
C TYR A 13 13.54 -9.43 -19.27
N LEU A 14 12.23 -9.38 -19.03
CA LEU A 14 11.57 -10.12 -17.96
C LEU A 14 10.57 -11.10 -18.59
N VAL A 15 10.80 -12.40 -18.41
CA VAL A 15 9.99 -13.45 -19.01
C VAL A 15 9.10 -14.17 -18.01
N GLY A 16 8.02 -14.78 -18.51
CA GLY A 16 7.09 -15.59 -17.73
C GLY A 16 7.74 -16.78 -17.03
N ASN A 17 7.13 -17.21 -15.93
CA ASN A 17 7.49 -18.44 -15.22
C ASN A 17 6.22 -19.27 -15.01
N LYS A 18 6.21 -20.50 -15.53
CA LYS A 18 5.06 -21.41 -15.37
C LYS A 18 5.08 -22.16 -14.03
N ASN A 19 6.19 -22.13 -13.32
CA ASN A 19 6.42 -22.84 -12.08
C ASN A 19 6.32 -21.88 -10.88
N LEU A 20 5.38 -20.95 -10.92
CA LEU A 20 5.12 -20.02 -9.82
C LEU A 20 4.14 -20.65 -8.83
N ASP A 21 4.48 -20.56 -7.56
CA ASP A 21 3.53 -20.83 -6.49
C ASP A 21 2.53 -19.67 -6.39
N PRO A 22 1.30 -19.92 -5.92
CA PRO A 22 0.32 -18.86 -5.67
C PRO A 22 0.79 -17.91 -4.57
N GLU A 23 0.40 -16.65 -4.68
CA GLU A 23 0.57 -15.66 -3.61
C GLU A 23 -0.41 -15.97 -2.46
N ILE A 24 0.11 -15.96 -1.22
CA ILE A 24 -0.69 -16.19 -0.01
C ILE A 24 -0.50 -14.99 0.91
N SER A 25 -1.59 -14.46 1.47
CA SER A 25 -1.53 -13.39 2.47
C SER A 25 -2.39 -13.72 3.67
N ILE A 26 -1.81 -13.57 4.86
CA ILE A 26 -2.55 -13.61 6.13
C ILE A 26 -2.72 -12.16 6.58
N ASN A 27 -3.96 -11.66 6.48
CA ASN A 27 -4.31 -10.30 6.81
C ASN A 27 -4.95 -10.26 8.20
N LYS A 28 -4.52 -9.31 9.03
CA LYS A 28 -5.02 -9.10 10.39
C LYS A 28 -5.25 -7.63 10.61
N GLU A 29 -6.35 -7.31 11.27
CA GLU A 29 -6.70 -5.94 11.64
C GLU A 29 -7.35 -5.94 13.02
N ILE A 30 -7.12 -4.85 13.75
CA ILE A 30 -7.80 -4.56 15.00
C ILE A 30 -8.04 -3.07 15.09
N GLY A 31 -9.28 -2.69 15.39
CA GLY A 31 -9.69 -1.30 15.43
C GLY A 31 -10.49 -0.95 16.66
N LEU A 32 -10.46 0.34 16.98
CA LEU A 32 -11.34 0.99 17.94
C LEU A 32 -12.12 2.08 17.19
N GLU A 33 -13.42 2.12 17.43
CA GLU A 33 -14.32 3.11 16.84
C GLU A 33 -15.12 3.78 17.96
N PHE A 34 -15.27 5.09 17.85
CA PHE A 34 -16.09 5.92 18.71
C PHE A 34 -17.09 6.68 17.85
N THR A 35 -18.36 6.57 18.20
CA THR A 35 -19.46 7.24 17.52
C THR A 35 -20.45 7.76 18.56
N VAL A 36 -20.70 9.07 18.55
CA VAL A 36 -21.70 9.75 19.39
C VAL A 36 -22.33 10.87 18.57
N ASP A 37 -23.65 10.83 18.41
CA ASP A 37 -24.38 11.72 17.50
C ASP A 37 -23.72 11.73 16.11
N ASP A 38 -23.36 12.90 15.59
CA ASP A 38 -22.67 13.05 14.29
C ASP A 38 -21.13 13.04 14.40
N TYR A 39 -20.59 12.80 15.60
CA TYR A 39 -19.15 12.65 15.80
C TYR A 39 -18.74 11.21 15.56
N HIS A 40 -17.71 11.03 14.73
CA HIS A 40 -17.09 9.75 14.47
C HIS A 40 -15.57 9.88 14.57
N ALA A 41 -14.93 8.89 15.20
CA ALA A 41 -13.50 8.71 15.18
C ALA A 41 -13.16 7.23 15.21
N SER A 42 -12.21 6.80 14.37
CA SER A 42 -11.72 5.42 14.38
C SER A 42 -10.22 5.39 14.23
N VAL A 43 -9.62 4.33 14.79
CA VAL A 43 -8.22 3.98 14.60
C VAL A 43 -8.10 2.47 14.47
N THR A 44 -7.39 2.03 13.45
CA THR A 44 -7.21 0.63 13.08
C THR A 44 -5.74 0.35 12.87
N TYR A 45 -5.21 -0.66 13.54
CA TYR A 45 -3.92 -1.25 13.19
C TYR A 45 -4.16 -2.42 12.24
N PHE A 46 -3.40 -2.45 11.15
CA PHE A 46 -3.44 -3.54 10.18
C PHE A 46 -2.05 -4.15 10.00
N ARG A 47 -2.03 -5.45 9.74
CA ARG A 47 -0.83 -6.24 9.47
C ARG A 47 -1.12 -7.36 8.48
N ASN A 48 -0.39 -7.33 7.37
CA ASN A 48 -0.48 -8.32 6.31
C ASN A 48 0.88 -9.04 6.17
N ASP A 49 0.90 -10.32 6.53
CA ASP A 49 2.05 -11.20 6.31
C ASP A 49 1.88 -11.91 4.95
N TYR A 50 2.59 -11.41 3.95
CA TYR A 50 2.61 -11.94 2.59
C TYR A 50 3.64 -13.04 2.43
N GLN A 51 3.29 -14.06 1.66
CA GLN A 51 4.14 -15.17 1.25
C GLN A 51 4.03 -15.36 -0.25
N ASN A 52 5.15 -15.64 -0.90
CA ASN A 52 5.24 -15.99 -2.31
C ASN A 52 4.74 -14.90 -3.27
N LYS A 53 4.78 -13.62 -2.87
CA LYS A 53 4.45 -12.50 -3.77
C LYS A 53 5.28 -12.61 -5.05
N ILE A 54 4.64 -12.54 -6.22
CA ILE A 54 5.30 -12.64 -7.51
C ILE A 54 6.03 -11.31 -7.77
N VAL A 55 7.35 -11.38 -7.91
CA VAL A 55 8.24 -10.24 -8.12
C VAL A 55 9.12 -10.47 -9.33
N ALA A 56 9.64 -9.38 -9.91
CA ALA A 56 10.66 -9.49 -10.94
C ALA A 56 11.91 -10.15 -10.32
N GLY A 57 12.38 -11.24 -10.92
CA GLY A 57 13.55 -11.94 -10.44
C GLY A 57 14.81 -11.07 -10.50
N ASP A 58 15.68 -11.31 -9.53
CA ASP A 58 16.98 -10.64 -9.36
C ASP A 58 18.14 -11.46 -9.92
N LYS A 59 17.88 -12.70 -10.35
CA LYS A 59 18.88 -13.59 -10.96
C LYS A 59 18.79 -13.60 -12.48
N ILE A 60 19.95 -13.46 -13.12
CA ILE A 60 20.09 -13.58 -14.57
C ILE A 60 20.00 -15.06 -14.95
N ILE A 61 18.96 -15.41 -15.72
CA ILE A 61 18.75 -16.78 -16.22
C ILE A 61 19.33 -16.97 -17.63
N GLY A 62 19.72 -15.89 -18.30
CA GLY A 62 20.32 -15.94 -19.64
C GLY A 62 20.63 -14.57 -20.22
N LYS A 63 21.07 -14.56 -21.48
CA LYS A 63 21.29 -13.35 -22.28
C LYS A 63 20.60 -13.50 -23.63
N SER A 64 20.01 -12.41 -24.15
CA SER A 64 19.47 -12.37 -25.51
C SER A 64 20.60 -12.37 -26.55
N ALA A 65 20.25 -12.55 -27.82
CA ALA A 65 21.17 -12.37 -28.95
C ALA A 65 21.78 -10.95 -29.02
N SER A 66 21.10 -9.94 -28.49
CA SER A 66 21.63 -8.57 -28.37
C SER A 66 22.51 -8.35 -27.14
N GLY A 67 22.65 -9.34 -26.25
CA GLY A 67 23.43 -9.23 -25.00
C GLY A 67 22.65 -8.71 -23.80
N ALA A 68 21.35 -8.42 -23.94
CA ALA A 68 20.48 -7.99 -22.84
C ALA A 68 20.28 -9.14 -21.83
N TYR A 69 20.25 -8.82 -20.54
CA TYR A 69 20.00 -9.83 -19.51
C TYR A 69 18.56 -10.32 -19.55
N VAL A 70 18.37 -11.61 -19.36
CA VAL A 70 17.06 -12.23 -19.23
C VAL A 70 16.84 -12.60 -17.77
N LEU A 71 15.81 -12.00 -17.18
CA LEU A 71 15.29 -12.27 -15.84
C LEU A 71 13.96 -13.00 -15.97
N GLN A 72 13.52 -13.63 -14.89
CA GLN A 72 12.26 -14.38 -14.86
C GLN A 72 11.43 -13.98 -13.63
N TRP A 73 10.11 -13.99 -13.75
CA TRP A 73 9.22 -13.83 -12.59
C TRP A 73 9.48 -14.92 -11.55
N GLN A 74 9.55 -14.55 -10.26
CA GLN A 74 9.80 -15.48 -9.17
C GLN A 74 8.94 -15.15 -7.95
N ASN A 75 8.75 -16.12 -7.05
CA ASN A 75 8.15 -15.89 -5.75
C ASN A 75 9.19 -15.20 -4.83
N GLY A 76 8.90 -13.97 -4.40
CA GLY A 76 9.78 -13.06 -3.65
C GLY A 76 9.89 -13.34 -2.15
N GLY A 77 9.57 -14.56 -1.71
CA GLY A 77 9.68 -14.97 -0.32
C GLY A 77 8.65 -14.32 0.60
N LYS A 78 9.06 -14.00 1.84
CA LYS A 78 8.18 -13.42 2.86
C LYS A 78 8.23 -11.90 2.83
N ALA A 79 7.08 -11.29 3.10
CA ALA A 79 6.88 -9.87 2.97
C ALA A 79 5.95 -9.36 4.08
N LEU A 80 6.19 -8.14 4.57
CA LEU A 80 5.40 -7.54 5.64
C LEU A 80 4.93 -6.15 5.23
N ILE A 81 3.62 -5.94 5.35
CA ILE A 81 3.01 -4.63 5.29
C ILE A 81 2.22 -4.43 6.58
N GLU A 82 2.49 -3.35 7.29
CA GLU A 82 1.72 -3.00 8.48
C GLU A 82 1.65 -1.49 8.66
N GLY A 83 0.60 -1.03 9.31
CA GLY A 83 0.34 0.39 9.47
C GLY A 83 -0.84 0.68 10.38
N ILE A 84 -1.14 1.97 10.46
CA ILE A 84 -2.26 2.50 11.22
C ILE A 84 -3.11 3.31 10.27
N GLU A 85 -4.41 3.08 10.30
CA GLU A 85 -5.43 3.89 9.64
C GLU A 85 -6.23 4.61 10.70
N ALA A 86 -6.53 5.87 10.48
CA ALA A 86 -7.35 6.68 11.35
C ALA A 86 -8.37 7.45 10.52
N SER A 87 -9.58 7.57 11.03
CA SER A 87 -10.64 8.35 10.42
C SER A 87 -11.30 9.24 11.46
N MET A 88 -11.73 10.41 11.06
CA MET A 88 -12.54 11.30 11.89
C MET A 88 -13.56 12.04 11.04
N ALA A 89 -14.76 12.20 11.60
CA ALA A 89 -15.80 13.09 11.10
C ALA A 89 -16.32 13.93 12.27
N VAL A 90 -16.35 15.26 12.09
CA VAL A 90 -16.75 16.21 13.11
C VAL A 90 -17.72 17.24 12.51
N PRO A 91 -18.93 17.41 13.07
CA PRO A 91 -19.83 18.49 12.71
C PRO A 91 -19.34 19.81 13.33
N LEU A 92 -18.50 20.57 12.61
CA LEU A 92 -18.02 21.87 13.08
C LEU A 92 -19.16 22.85 13.34
N VAL A 93 -20.21 22.79 12.51
CA VAL A 93 -21.49 23.48 12.71
C VAL A 93 -22.60 22.49 12.38
N SER A 94 -23.50 22.24 13.34
CA SER A 94 -24.64 21.32 13.16
C SER A 94 -25.37 21.61 11.84
N ASP A 95 -25.60 20.55 11.07
CA ASP A 95 -26.37 20.57 9.81
C ASP A 95 -25.84 21.52 8.73
N ARG A 96 -24.62 22.07 8.88
CA ARG A 96 -24.09 23.05 7.94
C ARG A 96 -22.65 22.82 7.56
N LEU A 97 -21.77 22.48 8.50
CA LEU A 97 -20.35 22.35 8.24
C LEU A 97 -19.82 21.07 8.87
N SER A 98 -19.39 20.13 8.04
CA SER A 98 -18.74 18.91 8.49
C SER A 98 -17.28 18.90 8.06
N TRP A 99 -16.44 18.34 8.93
CA TRP A 99 -15.03 18.12 8.67
C TRP A 99 -14.73 16.63 8.74
N ASN A 100 -14.18 16.11 7.64
CA ASN A 100 -13.83 14.71 7.49
C ASN A 100 -12.33 14.58 7.21
N THR A 101 -11.63 13.72 7.95
CA THR A 101 -10.22 13.43 7.70
C THR A 101 -9.97 11.93 7.79
N ASN A 102 -9.22 11.40 6.82
CA ASN A 102 -8.70 10.04 6.84
C ASN A 102 -7.17 10.10 6.73
N ALA A 103 -6.48 9.36 7.57
CA ALA A 103 -5.03 9.29 7.62
C ALA A 103 -4.56 7.83 7.64
N THR A 104 -3.55 7.53 6.85
CA THR A 104 -2.87 6.23 6.85
C THR A 104 -1.39 6.45 7.09
N TYR A 105 -0.81 5.70 8.02
CA TYR A 105 0.61 5.69 8.30
C TYR A 105 1.18 4.28 8.11
N MET A 106 2.14 4.14 7.20
CA MET A 106 2.83 2.88 6.94
C MET A 106 4.00 2.73 7.92
N LEU A 107 3.92 1.74 8.80
CA LEU A 107 4.99 1.40 9.75
C LEU A 107 6.09 0.61 9.03
N THR A 108 5.69 -0.41 8.26
CA THR A 108 6.58 -1.32 7.54
C THR A 108 6.00 -1.64 6.16
N SER A 109 6.83 -1.69 5.12
CA SER A 109 6.43 -2.17 3.77
C SER A 109 7.61 -2.77 3.02
N GLU A 110 8.06 -3.96 3.44
CA GLU A 110 9.35 -4.51 3.02
C GLU A 110 9.31 -6.02 2.77
N GLN A 111 10.14 -6.49 1.82
CA GLN A 111 10.47 -7.90 1.68
C GLN A 111 11.42 -8.31 2.82
N LYS A 112 11.07 -9.35 3.57
CA LYS A 112 11.85 -9.79 4.74
C LYS A 112 13.25 -10.29 4.37
N ASP A 113 13.41 -10.84 3.16
CA ASP A 113 14.67 -11.46 2.73
C ASP A 113 15.68 -10.45 2.16
N THR A 114 15.19 -9.38 1.51
CA THR A 114 16.06 -8.40 0.82
C THR A 114 16.00 -6.99 1.42
N GLY A 115 15.06 -6.71 2.32
CA GLY A 115 14.78 -5.36 2.85
C GLY A 115 14.25 -4.38 1.79
N ASN A 116 14.03 -4.83 0.54
CA ASN A 116 13.54 -3.97 -0.51
C ASN A 116 12.08 -3.62 -0.29
N PRO A 117 11.65 -2.38 -0.59
CA PRO A 117 10.26 -1.99 -0.46
C PRO A 117 9.37 -2.85 -1.37
N LEU A 118 8.24 -3.30 -0.82
CA LEU A 118 7.30 -4.17 -1.55
C LEU A 118 6.58 -3.45 -2.68
N SER A 119 6.32 -2.16 -2.46
CA SER A 119 5.72 -1.23 -3.39
C SER A 119 6.19 0.17 -3.00
N ILE A 120 6.27 1.08 -3.96
CA ILE A 120 6.60 2.48 -3.68
C ILE A 120 5.29 3.15 -3.25
N ILE A 121 5.00 3.07 -1.96
CA ILE A 121 3.86 3.72 -1.33
C ILE A 121 4.35 4.86 -0.42
N PRO A 122 3.61 5.98 -0.31
CA PRO A 122 3.95 7.04 0.63
C PRO A 122 4.02 6.50 2.07
N LYS A 123 4.96 7.03 2.86
CA LYS A 123 5.08 6.68 4.29
C LYS A 123 3.83 7.07 5.08
N TYR A 124 3.18 8.15 4.70
CA TYR A 124 1.90 8.56 5.24
C TYR A 124 1.06 9.22 4.14
N THR A 125 -0.26 9.11 4.26
CA THR A 125 -1.23 9.80 3.40
C THR A 125 -2.28 10.42 4.31
N VAL A 126 -2.64 11.69 4.07
CA VAL A 126 -3.68 12.39 4.81
C VAL A 126 -4.63 13.01 3.79
N ASN A 127 -5.91 12.70 3.90
CA ASN A 127 -6.98 13.26 3.09
C ASN A 127 -7.94 13.99 4.02
N THR A 128 -8.16 15.28 3.77
CA THR A 128 -9.08 16.12 4.54
C THR A 128 -10.11 16.74 3.61
N PHE A 129 -11.36 16.82 4.06
CA PHE A 129 -12.47 17.39 3.31
C PHE A 129 -13.37 18.19 4.25
N LEU A 130 -13.80 19.36 3.78
CA LEU A 130 -14.79 20.19 4.46
C LEU A 130 -16.04 20.24 3.59
N ASP A 131 -17.17 19.83 4.14
CA ASP A 131 -18.47 19.91 3.49
C ASP A 131 -19.26 21.06 4.10
N TRP A 132 -19.69 22.01 3.27
CA TRP A 132 -20.43 23.20 3.70
C TRP A 132 -21.73 23.35 2.94
N ASP A 133 -22.86 23.19 3.66
CA ASP A 133 -24.18 23.54 3.17
C ASP A 133 -24.45 25.03 3.44
N TYR A 134 -24.62 25.78 2.35
CA TYR A 134 -24.84 27.22 2.34
C TYR A 134 -26.30 27.61 2.07
N HIS A 135 -27.23 26.65 1.92
CA HIS A 135 -28.62 26.97 1.60
C HIS A 135 -29.20 27.93 2.65
N GLN A 136 -29.69 29.08 2.16
CA GLN A 136 -30.40 30.08 2.95
C GLN A 136 -31.64 29.42 3.53
N CYS A 137 -31.87 29.59 4.84
CA CYS A 137 -33.04 29.07 5.53
C CYS A 137 -34.31 29.40 4.73
N ALA A 138 -34.93 28.40 4.10
CA ALA A 138 -36.15 28.58 3.31
C ALA A 138 -37.43 28.47 4.18
N LEU A 139 -37.27 28.23 5.49
CA LEU A 139 -38.35 28.06 6.47
C LEU A 139 -37.96 28.61 7.87
N CYS A 140 -37.20 29.70 7.87
CA CYS A 140 -37.18 30.71 8.93
C CYS A 140 -37.99 31.89 8.37
#